data_AF-A0AAP4A200-F1
#
_entry.id   AF-A0AAP4A200-F1
#
_cell.length_a   1.000
_cell.length_b   1.000
_cell.length_c   1.000
_cell.angle_alpha   90.00
_cell.angle_beta   90.00
_cell.angle_gamma   90.00
#
_symmetry.space_group_name_H-M   'P 1'
#
loop_
_entity.id
_entity.type
_entity.pdbx_description
1 polymer ?
#
loop_
_entity_poly.entity_id
_entity_poly.type
_entity_poly.pdbx_seq_one_letter_code
_entity_poly.pdbx_strand_id
1 'polypeptide(L)'
;MNVLGQLGSAIQSSLFIQSELKKAHAFIQKHDLPVEQVENDFHKQIIVLEQYAGTRVFQRGLAKYKVINVMLMIISVIILLAAGIVAAVEYLQPERHLLQVLANTMFDHWVPSITLLSVVFVGVIVLAIVRNVYAKQLHTHVLDRAWQAIFNHVYI
;
A
#
# COMPACT_ATOMS: atom_id res chain seq x y z
N MET A 1 -16.10 -8.57 11.60
CA MET A 1 -14.72 -8.10 11.32
C MET A 1 -14.10 -7.62 12.62
N ASN A 2 -13.05 -8.29 13.09
CA ASN A 2 -12.54 -8.10 14.45
C ASN A 2 -11.45 -7.01 14.45
N VAL A 3 -11.82 -5.77 14.81
CA VAL A 3 -10.95 -4.59 14.81
C VAL A 3 -9.71 -4.81 15.70
N LEU A 4 -9.87 -5.53 16.80
CA LEU A 4 -8.78 -5.95 17.68
C LEU A 4 -7.76 -6.87 17.00
N GLY A 5 -8.22 -7.76 16.11
CA GLY A 5 -7.34 -8.62 15.31
C GLY A 5 -6.55 -7.83 14.26
N GLN A 6 -7.16 -6.80 13.66
CA GLN A 6 -6.48 -5.91 12.72
C GLN A 6 -5.43 -5.04 13.42
N LEU A 7 -5.75 -4.50 14.60
CA LEU A 7 -4.79 -3.76 15.43
C LEU A 7 -3.63 -4.65 15.90
N GLY A 8 -3.93 -5.87 16.37
CA GLY A 8 -2.91 -6.86 16.72
C GLY A 8 -1.99 -7.19 15.55
N SER A 9 -2.54 -7.40 14.36
CA SER A 9 -1.75 -7.66 13.15
C SER A 9 -0.89 -6.47 12.71
N ALA A 10 -1.37 -5.24 12.89
CA ALA A 10 -0.62 -4.03 12.56
C ALA A 10 0.54 -3.79 13.54
N ILE A 11 0.31 -4.02 14.84
CA ILE A 11 1.35 -3.96 15.88
C ILE A 11 2.41 -5.03 15.61
N GLN A 12 1.99 -6.26 15.33
CA GLN A 12 2.90 -7.36 15.03
C GLN A 12 3.75 -7.09 13.77
N SER A 13 3.14 -6.47 12.73
CA SER A 13 3.88 -6.05 11.54
C SER A 13 4.89 -4.94 11.83
N SER A 14 4.55 -3.98 12.70
CA SER A 14 5.47 -2.90 13.11
C SER A 14 6.66 -3.46 13.89
N LEU A 15 6.39 -4.36 14.85
CA LEU A 15 7.43 -5.05 15.62
C LEU A 15 8.31 -5.92 14.71
N PHE A 16 7.73 -6.58 13.71
CA PHE A 16 8.49 -7.33 12.71
C PHE A 16 9.46 -6.42 11.95
N ILE A 17 8.98 -5.27 11.44
CA ILE A 17 9.80 -4.31 10.69
C ILE A 17 10.95 -3.78 11.56
N GLN A 18 10.68 -3.43 12.83
CA GLN A 18 11.73 -3.00 13.76
C GLN A 18 12.76 -4.10 14.05
N SER A 19 12.30 -5.34 14.20
CA SER A 19 13.19 -6.48 14.43
C SER A 19 14.09 -6.76 13.23
N GLU A 20 13.55 -6.65 12.01
CA GLU A 20 14.30 -6.83 10.76
C GLU A 20 15.29 -5.68 10.53
N LEU A 21 14.94 -4.45 10.91
CA LEU A 21 15.86 -3.32 10.87
C LEU A 21 17.06 -3.52 11.81
N LYS A 22 16.80 -3.98 13.03
CA LYS A 22 17.87 -4.28 14.00
C LYS A 22 18.79 -5.39 13.48
N LYS A 23 18.24 -6.42 12.82
CA LYS A 23 19.04 -7.46 12.16
C LYS A 23 19.91 -6.88 11.05
N ALA A 24 19.37 -5.97 10.25
CA ALA A 24 20.11 -5.31 9.19
C ALA A 24 21.28 -4.47 9.72
N HIS A 25 21.06 -3.67 10.76
CA HIS A 25 22.15 -2.92 11.40
C HIS A 25 23.20 -3.83 12.02
N ALA A 26 22.78 -4.90 12.71
CA ALA A 26 23.72 -5.87 13.27
C ALA A 26 24.56 -6.56 12.19
N PHE A 27 23.96 -6.86 11.03
CA PHE A 27 24.69 -7.45 9.89
C PHE A 27 25.72 -6.47 9.32
N ILE A 28 25.35 -5.20 9.15
CA ILE A 28 26.27 -4.14 8.67
C ILE A 28 27.46 -3.99 9.62
N GLN A 29 27.20 -3.88 10.92
CA GLN A 29 28.24 -3.72 11.93
C GLN A 29 29.15 -4.96 12.03
N LYS A 30 28.58 -6.17 11.92
CA LYS A 30 29.34 -7.42 12.01
C LYS A 30 30.30 -7.61 10.84
N HIS A 31 29.91 -7.17 9.64
CA HIS A 31 30.69 -7.35 8.42
C HIS A 31 31.40 -6.07 7.97
N ASP A 32 31.39 -5.01 8.79
CA ASP A 32 31.97 -3.69 8.50
C ASP A 32 31.64 -3.18 7.10
N LEU A 33 30.37 -3.34 6.69
CA LEU A 33 29.95 -3.02 5.33
C LEU A 33 29.99 -1.49 5.11
N PRO A 34 30.50 -0.99 3.97
CA PRO A 34 30.60 0.43 3.67
C PRO A 34 29.24 1.00 3.19
N VAL A 35 28.19 0.80 4.00
CA VAL A 35 26.82 1.22 3.70
C VAL A 35 26.24 2.05 4.84
N GLU A 36 25.46 3.07 4.48
CA GLU A 36 24.82 3.95 5.46
C GLU A 36 23.75 3.20 6.27
N GLN A 37 23.76 3.39 7.59
CA GLN A 37 22.73 2.86 8.49
C GLN A 37 21.56 3.86 8.56
N VAL A 38 20.40 3.42 8.10
CA VAL A 38 19.15 4.17 8.12
C VAL A 38 18.37 3.75 9.36
N GLU A 39 18.22 4.64 10.34
CA GLU A 39 17.66 4.30 11.66
C GLU A 39 16.13 4.12 11.69
N ASN A 40 15.40 4.75 10.77
CA ASN A 40 13.94 4.87 10.86
C ASN A 40 13.19 4.23 9.69
N ASP A 41 13.89 3.61 8.74
CA ASP A 41 13.25 3.08 7.53
C ASP A 41 13.93 1.79 7.06
N PHE A 42 13.32 0.66 7.43
CA PHE A 42 13.74 -0.67 7.01
C PHE A 42 13.75 -0.84 5.49
N HIS A 43 12.77 -0.29 4.78
CA HIS A 43 12.71 -0.43 3.34
C HIS A 43 13.88 0.29 2.68
N LYS A 44 14.25 1.48 3.18
CA LYS A 44 15.47 2.17 2.74
C LYS A 44 16.73 1.40 3.10
N GLN A 45 16.83 0.83 4.31
CA GLN A 45 17.99 0.05 4.71
C GLN A 45 18.25 -1.14 3.77
N ILE A 46 17.20 -1.91 3.44
CA ILE A 46 17.30 -3.03 2.50
C ILE A 46 17.65 -2.55 1.09
N ILE A 47 17.12 -1.41 0.65
CA ILE A 47 17.46 -0.82 -0.65
C ILE A 47 18.95 -0.48 -0.74
N VAL A 48 19.54 0.09 0.31
CA VAL A 48 20.97 0.42 0.36
C VAL A 48 21.81 -0.86 0.33
N LEU A 49 21.42 -1.90 1.08
CA LEU A 49 22.09 -3.20 1.06
C LEU A 49 21.98 -3.89 -0.31
N GLU A 50 20.82 -3.81 -0.97
CA GLU A 50 20.65 -4.33 -2.33
C GLU A 50 21.53 -3.60 -3.34
N GLN A 51 21.66 -2.28 -3.23
CA GLN A 51 22.54 -1.48 -4.10
C GLN A 51 24.00 -1.89 -3.93
N TYR A 52 24.43 -2.12 -2.68
CA TYR A 52 25.76 -2.65 -2.39
C TYR A 52 25.96 -4.03 -3.03
N ALA A 53 24.99 -4.93 -2.91
CA ALA A 53 25.03 -6.25 -3.55
C ALA A 53 24.79 -6.25 -5.08
N GLY A 54 24.60 -5.09 -5.71
CA GLY A 54 24.34 -4.96 -7.15
C GLY A 54 22.97 -5.51 -7.60
N THR A 55 22.01 -5.70 -6.70
CA THR A 55 20.69 -6.27 -7.00
C THR A 55 19.56 -5.24 -6.86
N ARG A 56 18.37 -5.58 -7.37
CA ARG A 56 17.17 -4.69 -7.38
C ARG A 56 15.87 -5.46 -7.14
N VAL A 57 15.90 -6.56 -6.39
CA VAL A 57 14.76 -7.48 -6.24
C VAL A 57 13.68 -6.85 -5.35
N PHE A 58 14.09 -6.36 -4.18
CA PHE A 58 13.27 -5.66 -3.21
C PHE A 58 12.76 -4.33 -3.76
N GLN A 59 13.63 -3.54 -4.41
CA GLN A 59 13.22 -2.29 -5.08
C GLN A 59 12.05 -2.50 -6.05
N ARG A 60 12.14 -3.52 -6.91
CA ARG A 60 11.08 -3.83 -7.89
C ARG A 60 9.79 -4.31 -7.21
N GLY A 61 9.90 -5.12 -6.15
CA GLY A 61 8.75 -5.56 -5.37
C GLY A 61 8.04 -4.39 -4.68
N LEU A 62 8.81 -3.51 -4.03
CA LEU A 62 8.31 -2.32 -3.36
C LEU A 62 7.64 -1.36 -4.34
N ALA A 63 8.19 -1.19 -5.55
CA ALA A 63 7.60 -0.35 -6.59
C ALA A 63 6.20 -0.84 -7.00
N LYS A 64 6.02 -2.15 -7.24
CA LYS A 64 4.70 -2.73 -7.57
C LYS A 64 3.68 -2.48 -6.47
N TYR A 65 4.07 -2.70 -5.21
CA TYR A 65 3.22 -2.41 -4.05
C TYR A 65 2.83 -0.92 -3.98
N LYS A 66 3.79 -0.01 -4.15
CA LYS A 66 3.54 1.43 -4.15
C LYS A 66 2.58 1.86 -5.25
N VAL A 67 2.73 1.33 -6.47
CA VAL A 67 1.82 1.64 -7.59
C VAL A 67 0.38 1.30 -7.25
N ILE A 68 0.12 0.11 -6.69
CA ILE A 68 -1.23 -0.31 -6.30
C ILE A 68 -1.77 0.59 -5.18
N ASN A 69 -0.94 0.94 -4.21
CA ASN A 69 -1.34 1.83 -3.11
C ASN A 69 -1.68 3.24 -3.61
N VAL A 70 -0.94 3.76 -4.59
CA VAL A 70 -1.22 5.04 -5.25
C VAL A 70 -2.53 4.96 -6.05
N MET A 71 -2.78 3.87 -6.78
CA MET A 71 -4.06 3.69 -7.49
C MET A 71 -5.25 3.71 -6.54
N LEU A 72 -5.16 3.02 -5.40
CA LEU A 72 -6.21 3.05 -4.37
C LEU A 72 -6.38 4.44 -3.76
N MET A 73 -5.28 5.16 -3.50
CA MET A 73 -5.34 6.53 -3.01
C MET A 73 -6.03 7.47 -4.00
N ILE A 74 -5.71 7.37 -5.29
CA ILE A 74 -6.34 8.17 -6.35
C ILE A 74 -7.85 7.92 -6.38
N ILE A 75 -8.29 6.66 -6.34
CA ILE A 75 -9.71 6.32 -6.31
C ILE A 75 -10.40 6.93 -5.08
N SER A 76 -9.79 6.81 -3.90
CA SER A 76 -10.32 7.40 -2.67
C SER A 76 -10.45 8.92 -2.76
N VAL A 77 -9.45 9.60 -3.34
CA VAL A 77 -9.48 11.06 -3.54
C VAL A 77 -10.59 11.45 -4.51
N ILE A 78 -10.76 10.73 -5.62
CA ILE A 78 -11.85 11.00 -6.58
C ILE A 78 -13.23 10.88 -5.90
N ILE A 79 -13.44 9.82 -5.12
CA ILE A 79 -14.70 9.60 -4.40
C ILE A 79 -14.94 10.71 -3.37
N LEU A 80 -13.91 11.08 -2.60
CA LEU A 80 -14.01 12.16 -1.60
C LEU A 80 -14.27 13.51 -2.25
N LEU A 81 -13.63 13.81 -3.39
CA LEU A 81 -13.89 15.04 -4.14
C LEU A 81 -15.31 15.08 -4.68
N ALA A 82 -15.80 13.99 -5.26
CA ALA A 82 -17.18 13.91 -5.74
C ALA A 82 -18.18 14.12 -4.60
N ALA A 83 -18.00 13.44 -3.47
CA ALA A 83 -18.84 13.61 -2.29
C ALA A 83 -18.75 15.04 -1.72
N GLY A 84 -17.55 15.62 -1.68
CA GLY A 84 -17.33 16.99 -1.23
C GLY A 84 -17.99 18.04 -2.12
N ILE A 85 -17.96 17.86 -3.45
CA ILE A 85 -18.65 18.72 -4.41
C ILE A 85 -20.16 18.63 -4.19
N VAL A 86 -20.72 17.42 -4.09
CA VAL A 86 -22.15 17.23 -3.85
C VAL A 86 -22.57 17.89 -2.54
N ALA A 87 -21.81 17.67 -1.45
CA ALA A 87 -22.09 18.28 -0.15
C ALA A 87 -21.97 19.81 -0.19
N ALA A 88 -20.97 20.36 -0.87
CA ALA A 88 -20.77 21.80 -0.99
C ALA A 88 -21.90 22.46 -1.79
N VAL A 89 -22.36 21.83 -2.88
CA VAL A 89 -23.48 22.36 -3.67
C VAL A 89 -24.78 22.26 -2.89
N GLU A 90 -25.03 21.15 -2.18
CA GLU A 90 -26.22 21.01 -1.33
C GLU A 90 -26.25 22.07 -0.21
N TYR A 91 -25.07 22.43 0.33
CA TYR A 91 -24.96 23.47 1.36
C TYR A 91 -25.12 24.89 0.80
N LEU A 92 -24.52 25.20 -0.34
CA LEU A 92 -24.50 26.55 -0.92
C LEU A 92 -25.75 26.87 -1.76
N GLN A 93 -26.36 25.85 -2.37
CA GLN A 93 -27.52 25.97 -3.27
C GLN A 93 -28.54 24.85 -2.97
N PRO A 94 -29.16 24.85 -1.78
CA PRO A 94 -30.05 23.78 -1.35
C PRO A 94 -31.30 23.63 -2.24
N GLU A 95 -31.71 24.71 -2.91
CA GLU A 95 -32.83 24.75 -3.86
C GLU A 95 -32.64 23.83 -5.08
N ARG A 96 -31.41 23.41 -5.39
CA ARG A 96 -31.13 22.47 -6.48
C ARG A 96 -31.36 21.01 -6.12
N HIS A 97 -31.52 20.69 -4.83
CA HIS A 97 -31.76 19.34 -4.32
C HIS A 97 -30.91 18.27 -5.03
N LEU A 98 -29.60 18.52 -5.11
CA LEU A 98 -28.71 17.82 -6.03
C LEU A 98 -28.58 16.34 -5.66
N LEU A 99 -28.63 16.03 -4.36
CA LEU A 99 -28.75 14.66 -3.86
C LEU A 99 -30.01 13.96 -4.36
N GLN A 100 -31.15 14.66 -4.36
CA GLN A 100 -32.43 14.09 -4.78
C GLN A 100 -32.47 13.89 -6.30
N VAL A 101 -31.90 14.82 -7.06
CA VAL A 101 -31.72 14.70 -8.52
C VAL A 101 -30.83 13.52 -8.87
N LEU A 102 -29.69 13.37 -8.19
CA LEU A 102 -28.79 12.22 -8.38
C LEU A 102 -29.49 10.90 -8.03
N ALA A 103 -30.18 10.85 -6.89
CA ALA A 103 -30.91 9.66 -6.48
C ALA A 103 -31.99 9.28 -7.50
N ASN A 104 -32.81 10.24 -7.94
CA ASN A 104 -33.83 10.02 -8.95
C ASN A 104 -33.22 9.52 -10.26
N THR A 105 -32.13 10.13 -10.71
CA THR A 105 -31.40 9.68 -11.92
C THR A 105 -30.91 8.24 -11.77
N MET A 106 -30.41 7.86 -10.59
CA MET A 106 -29.98 6.49 -10.33
C MET A 106 -31.14 5.50 -10.36
N PHE A 107 -32.33 5.89 -9.89
CA PHE A 107 -33.53 5.05 -9.95
C PHE A 107 -34.15 4.98 -11.35
N ASP A 108 -34.21 6.09 -12.06
CA ASP A 108 -34.70 6.16 -13.44
C ASP A 108 -33.83 5.30 -14.37
N HIS A 109 -32.53 5.23 -14.08
CA HIS A 109 -31.54 4.43 -14.79
C HIS A 109 -30.97 3.35 -13.87
N TRP A 110 -31.83 2.59 -13.20
CA TRP A 110 -31.45 1.61 -12.18
C TRP A 110 -30.38 0.61 -12.65
N VAL A 111 -30.63 -0.07 -13.78
CA VAL A 111 -29.74 -1.13 -14.30
C VAL A 111 -28.33 -0.62 -14.63
N PRO A 112 -28.14 0.45 -15.41
CA PRO A 112 -26.79 0.96 -15.67
C PRO A 112 -26.15 1.57 -14.42
N SER A 113 -26.92 2.20 -13.53
CA SER A 113 -26.41 2.79 -12.29
C SER A 113 -25.87 1.73 -11.33
N ILE A 114 -26.61 0.65 -11.09
CA ILE A 114 -26.15 -0.43 -10.22
C ILE A 114 -24.99 -1.21 -10.84
N THR A 115 -24.97 -1.35 -12.17
CA THR A 115 -23.87 -1.99 -12.89
C THR A 115 -22.59 -1.17 -12.75
N LEU A 116 -22.64 0.15 -12.97
CA LEU A 116 -21.50 1.04 -12.80
C LEU A 116 -20.97 0.98 -11.36
N LEU A 117 -21.85 1.12 -10.36
CA LEU A 117 -21.47 1.01 -8.95
C LEU A 117 -20.82 -0.33 -8.63
N SER A 118 -21.39 -1.43 -9.11
CA SER A 118 -20.87 -2.78 -8.88
C SER A 118 -19.48 -2.96 -9.48
N VAL A 119 -19.26 -2.48 -10.71
CA VAL A 119 -17.94 -2.55 -11.38
C VAL A 119 -16.89 -1.76 -10.60
N VAL A 120 -17.20 -0.54 -10.17
CA VAL A 120 -16.29 0.28 -9.35
C VAL A 120 -16.00 -0.42 -8.02
N PHE A 121 -17.02 -0.95 -7.36
CA PHE A 121 -16.88 -1.60 -6.06
C PHE A 121 -16.05 -2.88 -6.14
N VAL A 122 -16.34 -3.74 -7.12
CA VAL A 122 -15.55 -4.95 -7.40
C VAL A 122 -14.11 -4.59 -7.75
N GLY A 123 -13.89 -3.54 -8.56
CA GLY A 123 -12.56 -3.04 -8.89
C GLY A 123 -11.76 -2.64 -7.64
N VAL A 124 -12.37 -1.90 -6.72
CA VAL A 124 -11.74 -1.52 -5.44
C VAL A 124 -11.43 -2.74 -4.58
N ILE A 125 -12.36 -3.69 -4.47
CA ILE A 125 -12.14 -4.94 -3.71
C ILE A 125 -10.96 -5.74 -4.29
N VAL A 126 -10.95 -5.93 -5.61
CA VAL A 126 -9.87 -6.65 -6.31
C VAL A 126 -8.54 -5.95 -6.08
N LEU A 127 -8.47 -4.63 -6.24
CA LEU A 127 -7.25 -3.86 -5.97
C LEU A 127 -6.79 -3.97 -4.51
N ALA A 128 -7.71 -3.97 -3.55
CA ALA A 128 -7.39 -4.15 -2.13
C ALA A 128 -6.84 -5.55 -1.83
N ILE A 129 -7.42 -6.60 -2.43
CA ILE A 129 -6.91 -7.98 -2.32
C ILE A 129 -5.52 -8.06 -2.94
N VAL A 130 -5.35 -7.55 -4.15
CA VAL A 130 -4.06 -7.53 -4.86
C VAL A 130 -3.01 -6.79 -4.03
N ARG A 131 -3.34 -5.63 -3.45
CA ARG A 131 -2.46 -4.91 -2.50
C ARG A 131 -2.01 -5.80 -1.35
N ASN A 132 -2.93 -6.52 -0.72
CA ASN A 132 -2.62 -7.39 0.42
C ASN A 132 -1.73 -8.58 0.02
N VAL A 133 -1.96 -9.16 -1.16
CA VAL A 133 -1.09 -10.21 -1.72
C VAL A 133 0.33 -9.68 -1.95
N TYR A 134 0.47 -8.52 -2.60
CA TYR A 134 1.78 -7.92 -2.83
C TYR A 134 2.48 -7.51 -1.53
N ALA A 135 1.74 -7.00 -0.53
CA ALA A 135 2.29 -6.69 0.79
C ALA A 135 2.88 -7.95 1.44
N LYS A 136 2.11 -9.06 1.44
CA LYS A 136 2.56 -10.33 2.01
C LYS A 136 3.77 -10.90 1.26
N GLN A 137 3.78 -10.82 -0.06
CA GLN A 137 4.92 -11.26 -0.88
C GLN A 137 6.17 -10.40 -0.64
N LEU A 138 6.00 -9.09 -0.46
CA LEU A 138 7.10 -8.17 -0.19
C LEU A 138 7.84 -8.52 1.10
N HIS A 139 7.10 -8.78 2.18
CA HIS A 139 7.67 -9.09 3.50
C HIS A 139 8.06 -10.55 3.71
N THR A 140 7.88 -11.41 2.72
CA THR A 140 8.30 -12.82 2.77
C THR A 140 9.27 -13.11 1.63
N HIS A 141 8.75 -13.55 0.49
CA HIS A 141 9.53 -14.11 -0.61
C HIS A 141 10.49 -13.11 -1.26
N VAL A 142 10.08 -11.83 -1.36
CA VAL A 142 10.93 -10.80 -1.97
C VAL A 142 12.04 -10.41 -1.01
N LEU A 143 11.71 -10.26 0.28
CA LEU A 143 12.69 -9.94 1.33
C LEU A 143 13.72 -11.07 1.50
N ASP A 144 13.27 -12.33 1.53
CA ASP A 144 14.15 -13.49 1.65
C ASP A 144 15.13 -13.58 0.47
N ARG A 145 14.66 -13.32 -0.75
CA ARG A 145 15.53 -13.29 -1.94
C ARG A 145 16.53 -12.14 -1.89
N ALA A 146 16.12 -10.96 -1.42
CA ALA A 146 17.02 -9.83 -1.24
C ALA A 146 18.11 -10.17 -0.23
N TRP A 147 17.74 -10.75 0.91
CA TRP A 147 18.68 -11.23 1.91
C TRP A 147 19.65 -12.27 1.36
N GLN A 148 19.16 -13.29 0.65
CA GLN A 148 20.03 -14.29 0.02
C GLN A 148 21.04 -13.67 -0.95
N ALA A 149 20.62 -12.70 -1.77
CA ALA A 149 21.51 -12.00 -2.68
C ALA A 149 22.58 -11.20 -1.93
N ILE A 150 22.18 -10.48 -0.87
CA ILE A 150 23.10 -9.71 -0.02
C ILE A 150 24.11 -10.64 0.67
N PHE A 151 23.64 -11.75 1.26
CA PHE A 151 24.52 -12.72 1.92
C PHE A 151 25.51 -13.34 0.93
N ASN A 152 25.05 -13.77 -0.24
CA ASN A 152 25.95 -14.33 -1.25
C ASN A 152 27.02 -13.33 -1.66
N HIS A 153 26.70 -12.03 -1.76
CA HIS A 153 27.70 -11.02 -2.11
C HIS A 153 28.73 -10.75 -0.99
N VAL A 154 28.33 -10.86 0.28
CA VAL A 154 29.21 -10.56 1.43
C VAL A 154 30.10 -11.74 1.82
N TYR A 155 29.68 -12.98 1.55
CA TYR A 155 30.43 -14.19 1.90
C TYR A 155 31.27 -14.78 0.75
N ILE A 156 31.25 -14.17 -0.44
CA ILE A 156 32.15 -14.48 -1.57
C ILE A 156 33.34 -13.52 -1.52
#